data_AF-A0A535MWK2-F1
#
_entry.id   AF-A0A535MWK2-F1
#
_cell.length_a   1.000
_cell.length_b   1.000
_cell.length_c   1.000
_cell.angle_alpha   90.00
_cell.angle_beta   90.00
_cell.angle_gamma   90.00
#
_symmetry.space_group_name_H-M   'P 1'
#
loop_
_entity.id
_entity.type
_entity.pdbx_description
1 polymer ?
#
loop_
_entity_poly.entity_id
_entity_poly.type
_entity_poly.pdbx_seq_one_letter_code
_entity_poly.pdbx_strand_id
1 'polypeptide(L)'
;MLLQAVAPPPVYRYSPAPPATYPTLGQAKLAPVLIAGVLIAVLIAVALVVGGIAVSQVARNSHPPCTVNCAPKFISPLPEEASFRSAAYDFQVNYSSRWTVRQKDASGITLGTRLGTVQVTGSKSTSADQALQATVAGLSTAKWQDVTLVKPLKGAHIGEVQGVGAVYSANLVGTSQTATRVRIGIIAATQHSVTVVVFASDPADTKNFPNGLAEGQEVDYLCTEFVWG
;
A
#
# COMPACT_ATOMS: atom_id res chain seq x y z
N MET A 1 -106.72 -22.81 -24.81
CA MET A 1 -105.75 -21.86 -24.25
C MET A 1 -105.44 -20.83 -25.33
N LEU A 2 -105.89 -19.59 -25.15
CA LEU A 2 -105.66 -18.48 -26.10
C LEU A 2 -104.68 -17.51 -25.44
N LEU A 3 -103.51 -17.31 -26.05
CA LEU A 3 -102.55 -16.28 -25.67
C LEU A 3 -103.09 -14.91 -26.06
N GLN A 4 -103.06 -13.95 -25.13
CA GLN A 4 -103.09 -12.52 -25.46
C GLN A 4 -101.74 -11.92 -25.10
N ALA A 5 -101.04 -11.42 -26.13
CA ALA A 5 -99.82 -10.65 -26.01
C ALA A 5 -100.17 -9.20 -25.65
N VAL A 6 -99.56 -8.66 -24.59
CA VAL A 6 -99.64 -7.24 -24.25
C VAL A 6 -98.27 -6.61 -24.55
N ALA A 7 -98.29 -5.49 -25.27
CA ALA A 7 -97.13 -4.80 -25.81
C ALA A 7 -96.25 -4.14 -24.71
N PRO A 8 -94.92 -4.02 -24.93
CA PRO A 8 -94.01 -3.36 -23.99
C PRO A 8 -94.15 -1.83 -24.00
N PRO A 9 -93.75 -1.14 -22.91
CA PRO A 9 -93.96 0.30 -22.70
C PRO A 9 -93.12 1.21 -23.62
N PRO A 10 -93.50 2.49 -23.81
CA PRO A 10 -92.76 3.43 -24.64
C PRO A 10 -91.39 3.78 -24.03
N VAL A 11 -90.36 3.75 -24.86
CA VAL A 11 -88.98 4.07 -24.50
C VAL A 11 -88.78 5.59 -24.53
N TYR A 12 -88.65 6.20 -23.36
CA TYR A 12 -88.24 7.60 -23.22
C TYR A 12 -86.75 7.74 -23.57
N ARG A 13 -86.41 8.51 -24.62
CA ARG A 13 -85.03 8.87 -24.96
C ARG A 13 -84.72 10.26 -24.41
N TYR A 14 -83.77 10.33 -23.48
CA TYR A 14 -83.20 11.61 -23.03
C TYR A 14 -82.12 12.08 -24.00
N SER A 15 -82.10 13.39 -24.29
CA SER A 15 -81.01 14.04 -25.03
C SER A 15 -79.69 13.99 -24.26
N PRO A 16 -78.54 13.91 -24.96
CA PRO A 16 -77.23 13.80 -24.32
C PRO A 16 -76.86 15.07 -23.55
N ALA A 17 -76.29 14.89 -22.37
CA ALA A 17 -75.70 15.99 -21.60
C ALA A 17 -74.40 16.49 -22.29
N PRO A 18 -74.13 17.81 -22.29
CA PRO A 18 -72.94 18.39 -22.90
C PRO A 18 -71.65 17.91 -22.21
N PRO A 19 -70.52 17.84 -22.95
CA PRO A 19 -69.27 17.36 -22.38
C PRO A 19 -68.77 18.31 -21.28
N ALA A 20 -68.54 17.75 -20.09
CA ALA A 20 -67.90 18.46 -19.00
C ALA A 20 -66.38 18.57 -19.29
N THR A 21 -65.92 19.80 -19.51
CA THR A 21 -64.49 20.14 -19.51
C THR A 21 -63.98 20.15 -18.08
N TYR A 22 -63.16 19.16 -17.73
CA TYR A 22 -62.46 19.11 -16.45
C TYR A 22 -61.30 20.12 -16.42
N PRO A 23 -61.14 20.94 -15.37
CA PRO A 23 -59.90 21.66 -15.14
C PRO A 23 -58.80 20.68 -14.73
N THR A 24 -57.74 20.64 -15.53
CA THR A 24 -56.51 19.89 -15.28
C THR A 24 -55.74 20.52 -14.13
N LEU A 25 -55.79 19.90 -12.95
CA LEU A 25 -54.85 20.19 -11.88
C LEU A 25 -53.56 19.45 -12.23
N GLY A 26 -52.57 20.19 -12.71
CA GLY A 26 -51.26 19.67 -13.11
C GLY A 26 -50.56 19.00 -11.94
N GLN A 27 -50.68 17.68 -11.84
CA GLN A 27 -49.67 16.89 -11.15
C GLN A 27 -48.41 16.94 -12.01
N ALA A 28 -47.44 17.74 -11.58
CA ALA A 28 -46.06 17.57 -12.00
C ALA A 28 -45.64 16.16 -11.58
N LYS A 29 -45.81 15.19 -12.48
CA LYS A 29 -45.16 13.89 -12.41
C LYS A 29 -43.67 14.15 -12.61
N LEU A 30 -42.99 14.59 -11.55
CA LEU A 30 -41.55 14.47 -11.48
C LEU A 30 -41.26 12.98 -11.62
N ALA A 31 -40.69 12.65 -12.77
CA ALA A 31 -40.48 11.29 -13.21
C ALA A 31 -39.77 10.49 -12.10
N PRO A 32 -40.25 9.28 -11.74
CA PRO A 32 -39.61 8.41 -10.75
C PRO A 32 -38.15 8.04 -11.11
N VAL A 33 -37.69 8.40 -12.32
CA VAL A 33 -36.33 8.26 -12.81
C VAL A 33 -35.34 9.20 -12.10
N LEU A 34 -35.76 10.41 -11.69
CA LEU A 34 -34.86 11.35 -10.99
C LEU A 34 -34.57 10.91 -9.55
N ILE A 35 -35.57 10.35 -8.86
CA ILE A 35 -35.42 9.86 -7.49
C ILE A 35 -34.55 8.61 -7.46
N ALA A 36 -34.72 7.69 -8.43
CA ALA A 36 -33.89 6.50 -8.57
C ALA A 36 -32.42 6.85 -8.94
N GLY A 37 -32.21 7.81 -9.82
CA GLY A 37 -30.87 8.28 -10.21
C GLY A 37 -30.09 8.90 -9.05
N VAL A 38 -30.76 9.72 -8.22
CA VAL A 38 -30.15 10.31 -7.03
C VAL A 38 -29.81 9.24 -5.99
N LEU A 39 -30.70 8.26 -5.78
CA LEU A 39 -30.43 7.14 -4.86
C LEU A 39 -29.23 6.29 -5.30
N ILE A 40 -29.10 5.99 -6.60
CA ILE A 40 -27.95 5.24 -7.13
C ILE A 40 -26.66 6.07 -7.01
N ALA A 41 -26.69 7.37 -7.32
CA ALA A 41 -25.52 8.24 -7.17
C ALA A 41 -25.07 8.36 -5.71
N VAL A 42 -26.02 8.45 -4.76
CA VAL A 42 -25.73 8.45 -3.32
C VAL A 42 -25.18 7.09 -2.89
N LEU A 43 -25.72 5.97 -3.38
CA LEU A 43 -25.19 4.64 -3.07
C LEU A 43 -23.78 4.44 -3.63
N ILE A 44 -23.47 4.94 -4.83
CA ILE A 44 -22.11 4.90 -5.40
C ILE A 44 -21.18 5.80 -4.60
N ALA A 45 -21.60 7.01 -4.23
CA ALA A 45 -20.79 7.90 -3.39
C ALA A 45 -20.54 7.30 -2.01
N VAL A 46 -21.56 6.69 -1.38
CA VAL A 46 -21.41 5.97 -0.12
C VAL A 46 -20.54 4.73 -0.31
N ALA A 47 -20.65 3.98 -1.40
CA ALA A 47 -19.79 2.84 -1.68
C ALA A 47 -18.33 3.25 -1.97
N LEU A 48 -18.08 4.42 -2.56
CA LEU A 48 -16.73 4.98 -2.75
C LEU A 48 -16.16 5.54 -1.44
N VAL A 49 -17.00 6.14 -0.58
CA VAL A 49 -16.58 6.64 0.74
C VAL A 49 -16.35 5.48 1.70
N VAL A 50 -17.30 4.54 1.82
CA VAL A 50 -17.17 3.34 2.66
C VAL A 50 -16.12 2.39 2.08
N GLY A 51 -16.05 2.24 0.75
CA GLY A 51 -15.02 1.47 0.08
C GLY A 51 -13.64 2.09 0.29
N GLY A 52 -13.48 3.40 0.06
CA GLY A 52 -12.23 4.12 0.32
C GLY A 52 -11.83 4.09 1.79
N ILE A 53 -12.79 4.20 2.71
CA ILE A 53 -12.55 4.05 4.15
C ILE A 53 -12.19 2.59 4.49
N ALA A 54 -12.83 1.59 3.89
CA ALA A 54 -12.51 0.18 4.12
C ALA A 54 -11.13 -0.19 3.55
N VAL A 55 -10.71 0.30 2.38
CA VAL A 55 -9.34 0.09 1.89
C VAL A 55 -8.32 0.80 2.78
N SER A 56 -8.67 2.00 3.29
CA SER A 56 -7.81 2.75 4.21
C SER A 56 -7.77 2.19 5.64
N GLN A 57 -8.80 1.44 6.06
CA GLN A 57 -8.86 0.76 7.36
C GLN A 57 -8.23 -0.63 7.30
N VAL A 58 -8.33 -1.33 6.16
CA VAL A 58 -7.57 -2.56 5.92
C VAL A 58 -6.06 -2.26 5.81
N ALA A 59 -5.66 -1.11 5.27
CA ALA A 59 -4.28 -0.59 5.36
C ALA A 59 -3.91 -0.04 6.76
N ARG A 60 -4.86 0.03 7.71
CA ARG A 60 -4.66 0.47 9.10
C ARG A 60 -5.13 -0.60 10.10
N ASN A 61 -5.12 -1.87 9.71
CA ASN A 61 -5.58 -2.93 10.60
C ASN A 61 -4.61 -3.10 11.77
N SER A 62 -5.07 -2.60 12.92
CA SER A 62 -5.05 -3.31 14.21
C SER A 62 -3.75 -4.03 14.57
N HIS A 63 -2.67 -3.27 14.69
CA HIS A 63 -1.54 -3.73 15.49
C HIS A 63 -1.75 -3.25 16.94
N PRO A 64 -1.52 -4.09 17.97
CA PRO A 64 -1.40 -3.61 19.33
C PRO A 64 -0.39 -2.45 19.31
N PRO A 65 -0.69 -1.29 19.92
CA PRO A 65 0.26 -0.19 19.95
C PRO A 65 1.55 -0.73 20.53
N CYS A 66 2.61 -0.73 19.73
CA CYS A 66 3.92 -1.08 20.25
C CYS A 66 4.20 -0.10 21.40
N THR A 67 4.46 -0.63 22.59
CA THR A 67 4.63 0.16 23.81
C THR A 67 6.10 0.37 24.17
N VAL A 68 7.01 -0.38 23.55
CA VAL A 68 8.46 -0.32 23.78
C VAL A 68 9.24 -0.70 22.50
N ASN A 69 10.23 0.12 22.11
CA ASN A 69 11.12 -0.10 20.96
C ASN A 69 10.41 -0.19 19.60
N CYS A 70 9.57 0.80 19.32
CA CYS A 70 8.74 0.84 18.13
C CYS A 70 9.46 1.48 16.96
N ALA A 71 9.00 1.13 15.76
CA ALA A 71 9.45 1.76 14.54
C ALA A 71 9.32 3.30 14.62
N PRO A 72 10.26 4.05 14.03
CA PRO A 72 10.17 5.49 13.96
C PRO A 72 8.85 5.93 13.31
N LYS A 73 8.34 7.08 13.77
CA LYS A 73 7.03 7.61 13.44
C LYS A 73 6.90 7.85 11.93
N PHE A 74 5.79 7.40 11.34
CA PHE A 74 5.45 7.58 9.92
C PHE A 74 5.81 8.98 9.40
N ILE A 75 6.68 9.05 8.40
CA ILE A 75 6.74 10.21 7.51
C ILE A 75 5.61 10.04 6.50
N SER A 76 4.92 11.14 6.19
CA SER A 76 3.90 11.23 5.15
C SER A 76 4.29 10.45 3.88
N PRO A 77 3.33 9.91 3.11
CA PRO A 77 3.62 9.19 1.87
C PRO A 77 4.63 9.96 1.01
N LEU A 78 5.57 9.23 0.40
CA LEU A 78 6.61 9.83 -0.43
C LEU A 78 5.92 10.73 -1.48
N PRO A 79 6.33 12.01 -1.62
CA PRO A 79 5.69 12.93 -2.55
C PRO A 79 5.73 12.46 -4.01
N GLU A 80 6.66 11.56 -4.34
CA GLU A 80 6.85 11.01 -5.67
C GLU A 80 7.44 9.60 -5.54
N GLU A 81 6.60 8.59 -5.75
CA GLU A 81 6.93 7.18 -5.52
C GLU A 81 7.07 6.41 -6.83
N ALA A 82 8.06 5.52 -6.89
CA ALA A 82 8.20 4.49 -7.91
C ALA A 82 8.11 3.11 -7.24
N SER A 83 7.70 2.09 -8.00
CA SER A 83 7.55 0.74 -7.48
C SER A 83 8.33 -0.30 -8.29
N PHE A 84 8.77 -1.34 -7.60
CA PHE A 84 9.37 -2.53 -8.15
C PHE A 84 8.61 -3.76 -7.66
N ARG A 85 8.27 -4.68 -8.56
CA ARG A 85 7.70 -5.98 -8.20
C ARG A 85 8.64 -7.10 -8.60
N SER A 86 8.94 -7.99 -7.67
CA SER A 86 9.75 -9.18 -7.91
C SER A 86 8.95 -10.18 -8.75
N ALA A 87 9.50 -10.55 -9.92
CA ALA A 87 8.88 -11.59 -10.75
C ALA A 87 9.08 -13.01 -10.20
N ALA A 88 10.10 -13.24 -9.36
CA ALA A 88 10.40 -14.55 -8.78
C ALA A 88 9.66 -14.83 -7.46
N TYR A 89 9.35 -13.78 -6.68
CA TYR A 89 8.84 -13.89 -5.31
C TYR A 89 7.61 -13.03 -5.03
N ASP A 90 7.09 -12.36 -6.05
CA ASP A 90 5.85 -11.57 -6.07
C ASP A 90 5.72 -10.39 -5.09
N PHE A 91 6.73 -10.14 -4.27
CA PHE A 91 6.75 -8.95 -3.40
C PHE A 91 6.87 -7.65 -4.19
N GLN A 92 6.37 -6.55 -3.61
CA GLN A 92 6.49 -5.20 -4.14
C GLN A 92 7.19 -4.26 -3.15
N VAL A 93 8.05 -3.42 -3.70
CA VAL A 93 8.82 -2.41 -3.00
C VAL A 93 8.47 -1.04 -3.57
N ASN A 94 8.10 -0.14 -2.69
CA ASN A 94 7.82 1.26 -2.99
C ASN A 94 9.04 2.11 -2.55
N TYR A 95 9.51 2.99 -3.43
CA TYR A 95 10.73 3.76 -3.19
C TYR A 95 10.65 5.17 -3.79
N SER A 96 11.54 6.06 -3.32
CA SER A 96 11.62 7.43 -3.81
C SER A 96 12.00 7.44 -5.29
N SER A 97 11.17 8.02 -6.14
CA SER A 97 11.44 8.21 -7.58
C SER A 97 12.74 8.97 -7.87
N ARG A 98 13.25 9.72 -6.88
CA ARG A 98 14.54 10.43 -6.92
C ARG A 98 15.74 9.50 -6.84
N TRP A 99 15.54 8.24 -6.45
CA TRP A 99 16.59 7.24 -6.40
C TRP A 99 16.83 6.63 -7.78
N THR A 100 18.11 6.37 -8.06
CA THR A 100 18.50 5.79 -9.34
C THR A 100 18.46 4.27 -9.25
N VAL A 101 17.74 3.61 -10.15
CA VAL A 101 17.83 2.14 -10.28
C VAL A 101 19.20 1.78 -10.85
N ARG A 102 20.06 1.15 -10.06
CA ARG A 102 21.40 0.70 -10.49
C ARG A 102 21.35 -0.68 -11.12
N GLN A 103 20.56 -1.58 -10.53
CA GLN A 103 20.38 -2.95 -11.00
C GLN A 103 18.99 -3.44 -10.58
N LYS A 104 18.37 -4.28 -11.39
CA LYS A 104 17.17 -5.04 -11.03
C LYS A 104 17.13 -6.34 -11.78
N ASP A 105 16.56 -7.36 -11.18
CA ASP A 105 16.30 -8.65 -11.79
C ASP A 105 14.99 -9.25 -11.23
N ALA A 106 14.73 -10.54 -11.51
CA ALA A 106 13.53 -11.20 -11.02
C ALA A 106 13.47 -11.32 -9.49
N SER A 107 14.63 -11.34 -8.81
CA SER A 107 14.76 -11.57 -7.38
C SER A 107 14.82 -10.29 -6.55
N GLY A 108 15.22 -9.16 -7.13
CA GLY A 108 15.45 -7.95 -6.36
C GLY A 108 15.81 -6.71 -7.16
N ILE A 109 16.08 -5.63 -6.42
CA ILE A 109 16.41 -4.31 -6.94
C ILE A 109 17.53 -3.67 -6.10
N THR A 110 18.43 -2.96 -6.76
CA THR A 110 19.47 -2.13 -6.15
C THR A 110 19.30 -0.68 -6.60
N LEU A 111 19.18 0.21 -5.62
CA LEU A 111 18.87 1.62 -5.73
C LEU A 111 20.07 2.43 -5.24
N GLY A 112 20.46 3.44 -6.02
CA GLY A 112 21.38 4.48 -5.60
C GLY A 112 20.60 5.63 -4.98
N THR A 113 20.91 5.95 -3.72
CA THR A 113 20.37 7.11 -3.03
C THR A 113 21.36 8.28 -3.16
N ARG A 114 21.00 9.47 -2.66
CA ARG A 114 21.92 10.61 -2.63
C ARG A 114 23.16 10.33 -1.78
N LEU A 115 23.01 9.54 -0.73
CA LEU A 115 24.05 9.29 0.26
C LEU A 115 24.71 7.93 0.07
N GLY A 116 24.04 6.96 -0.56
CA GLY A 116 24.55 5.60 -0.63
C GLY A 116 23.75 4.65 -1.50
N THR A 117 23.48 3.46 -0.99
CA THR A 117 22.87 2.36 -1.74
C THR A 117 21.88 1.60 -0.89
N VAL A 118 20.74 1.25 -1.48
CA VAL A 118 19.72 0.38 -0.89
C VAL A 118 19.52 -0.80 -1.83
N GLN A 119 19.53 -2.01 -1.30
CA GLN A 119 19.30 -3.24 -2.05
C GLN A 119 18.21 -4.04 -1.36
N VAL A 120 17.26 -4.52 -2.14
CA VAL A 120 16.19 -5.42 -1.69
C VAL A 120 16.30 -6.70 -2.48
N THR A 121 16.46 -7.83 -1.79
CA THR A 121 16.65 -9.13 -2.43
C THR A 121 15.75 -10.17 -1.79
N GLY A 122 14.98 -10.90 -2.61
CA GLY A 122 14.22 -12.07 -2.20
C GLY A 122 14.98 -13.36 -2.43
N SER A 123 14.68 -14.36 -1.61
CA SER A 123 15.24 -15.71 -1.69
C SER A 123 14.24 -16.73 -1.16
N LYS A 124 14.38 -18.00 -1.56
CA LYS A 124 13.58 -19.09 -0.96
C LYS A 124 14.17 -19.54 0.37
N SER A 125 13.29 -19.86 1.31
CA SER A 125 13.51 -20.78 2.45
C SER A 125 14.85 -20.66 3.17
N THR A 126 15.23 -19.45 3.56
CA THR A 126 16.33 -19.19 4.50
C THR A 126 15.74 -18.52 5.75
N SER A 127 16.14 -18.85 6.98
CA SER A 127 15.60 -18.07 8.11
C SER A 127 16.05 -16.61 8.03
N ALA A 128 15.28 -15.67 8.58
CA ALA A 128 15.66 -14.25 8.58
C ALA A 128 17.06 -14.02 9.19
N ASP A 129 17.38 -14.72 10.29
CA ASP A 129 18.72 -14.70 10.90
C ASP A 129 19.79 -15.23 9.95
N GLN A 130 19.56 -16.38 9.33
CA GLN A 130 20.51 -16.96 8.38
C GLN A 130 20.74 -16.05 7.17
N ALA A 131 19.69 -15.42 6.64
CA ALA A 131 19.78 -14.49 5.52
C ALA A 131 20.56 -13.23 5.90
N LEU A 132 20.35 -12.69 7.11
CA LEU A 132 21.14 -11.58 7.63
C LEU A 132 22.62 -11.95 7.75
N GLN A 133 22.94 -13.09 8.36
CA GLN A 133 24.33 -13.55 8.50
C GLN A 133 24.99 -13.83 7.13
N ALA A 134 24.26 -14.44 6.20
CA ALA A 134 24.74 -14.68 4.85
C ALA A 134 25.02 -13.37 4.09
N THR A 135 24.20 -12.34 4.30
CA THR A 135 24.41 -11.03 3.68
C THR A 135 25.71 -10.39 4.17
N VAL A 136 25.97 -10.45 5.48
CA VAL A 136 27.22 -9.93 6.06
C VAL A 136 28.44 -10.72 5.57
N ALA A 137 28.35 -12.05 5.58
CA ALA A 137 29.43 -12.93 5.13
C ALA A 137 29.73 -12.79 3.63
N GLY A 138 28.72 -12.42 2.82
CA GLY A 138 28.84 -12.19 1.39
C GLY A 138 29.43 -10.83 1.00
N LEU A 139 29.67 -9.92 1.97
CA LEU A 139 30.28 -8.63 1.68
C LEU A 139 31.72 -8.82 1.20
N SER A 140 32.02 -8.35 -0.01
CA SER A 140 33.37 -8.39 -0.57
C SER A 140 34.33 -7.58 0.30
N THR A 141 35.36 -8.23 0.83
CA THR A 141 36.42 -7.61 1.65
C THR A 141 37.27 -6.60 0.87
N ALA A 142 37.25 -6.67 -0.47
CA ALA A 142 37.89 -5.67 -1.32
C ALA A 142 37.14 -4.32 -1.31
N LYS A 143 35.83 -4.35 -1.07
CA LYS A 143 34.96 -3.16 -1.04
C LYS A 143 34.62 -2.72 0.38
N TRP A 144 34.33 -3.67 1.27
CA TRP A 144 33.89 -3.44 2.64
C TRP A 144 34.94 -3.99 3.61
N GLN A 145 35.69 -3.09 4.22
CA GLN A 145 36.73 -3.43 5.20
C GLN A 145 36.22 -3.20 6.62
N ASP A 146 36.80 -3.90 7.59
CA ASP A 146 36.55 -3.74 9.03
C ASP A 146 35.06 -3.79 9.42
N VAL A 147 34.31 -4.69 8.78
CA VAL A 147 32.88 -4.88 9.05
C VAL A 147 32.70 -5.34 10.49
N THR A 148 32.04 -4.52 11.29
CA THR A 148 31.87 -4.73 12.73
C THR A 148 30.42 -4.43 13.13
N LEU A 149 29.83 -5.32 13.94
CA LEU A 149 28.50 -5.08 14.48
C LEU A 149 28.53 -3.87 15.42
N VAL A 150 27.65 -2.90 15.17
CA VAL A 150 27.45 -1.75 16.07
C VAL A 150 26.37 -2.12 17.07
N LYS A 151 25.20 -2.54 16.58
CA LYS A 151 24.08 -2.95 17.42
C LYS A 151 22.99 -3.72 16.64
N PRO A 152 22.20 -4.57 17.31
CA PRO A 152 20.96 -5.07 16.73
C PRO A 152 19.92 -3.96 16.60
N LEU A 153 19.10 -4.02 15.55
CA LEU A 153 17.91 -3.19 15.37
C LEU A 153 16.73 -3.84 16.09
N LYS A 154 16.12 -3.11 17.02
CA LYS A 154 14.92 -3.54 17.73
C LYS A 154 13.69 -3.09 16.95
N GLY A 155 12.67 -3.94 16.86
CA GLY A 155 11.44 -3.65 16.11
C GLY A 155 11.63 -3.66 14.58
N ALA A 156 12.67 -4.33 14.08
CA ALA A 156 12.92 -4.47 12.66
C ALA A 156 11.79 -5.27 12.01
N HIS A 157 11.22 -4.75 10.93
CA HIS A 157 10.13 -5.37 10.18
C HIS A 157 10.26 -5.00 8.70
N ILE A 158 9.59 -5.79 7.86
CA ILE A 158 9.41 -5.51 6.44
C ILE A 158 7.93 -5.70 6.16
N GLY A 159 7.25 -4.63 5.76
CA GLY A 159 5.80 -4.56 5.67
C GLY A 159 5.17 -4.90 7.02
N GLU A 160 4.19 -5.79 7.02
CA GLU A 160 3.55 -6.26 8.25
C GLU A 160 4.33 -7.37 8.97
N VAL A 161 5.45 -7.83 8.41
CA VAL A 161 6.17 -9.01 8.90
C VAL A 161 7.34 -8.61 9.80
N GLN A 162 7.29 -9.07 11.05
CA GLN A 162 8.39 -8.92 11.98
C GLN A 162 9.64 -9.66 11.49
N GLY A 163 10.78 -9.02 11.64
CA GLY A 163 12.06 -9.52 11.15
C GLY A 163 13.16 -9.39 12.19
N VAL A 164 14.37 -9.59 11.71
CA VAL A 164 15.60 -9.34 12.45
C VAL A 164 16.38 -8.25 11.73
N GLY A 165 17.08 -7.42 12.47
CA GLY A 165 17.92 -6.41 11.87
C GLY A 165 19.13 -6.06 12.71
N ALA A 166 20.13 -5.50 12.05
CA ALA A 166 21.37 -5.08 12.68
C ALA A 166 22.02 -3.93 11.91
N VAL A 167 22.73 -3.09 12.65
CA VAL A 167 23.59 -2.03 12.11
C VAL A 167 25.04 -2.44 12.27
N TYR A 168 25.78 -2.37 11.17
CA TYR A 168 27.21 -2.60 11.11
C TYR A 168 27.94 -1.29 10.77
N SER A 169 29.20 -1.20 11.17
CA SER A 169 30.12 -0.20 10.65
C SER A 169 31.11 -0.88 9.72
N ALA A 170 31.52 -0.18 8.68
CA ALA A 170 32.53 -0.65 7.74
C ALA A 170 33.30 0.54 7.17
N ASN A 171 34.44 0.25 6.56
CA ASN A 171 35.21 1.15 5.74
C ASN A 171 34.94 0.79 4.27
N LEU A 172 34.24 1.67 3.55
CA LEU A 172 33.94 1.49 2.13
C LEU A 172 35.13 1.98 1.31
N VAL A 173 35.80 1.07 0.61
CA VAL A 173 36.91 1.39 -0.28
C VAL A 173 36.35 1.77 -1.65
N GLY A 174 36.51 3.05 -1.98
CA GLY A 174 36.16 3.57 -3.30
C GLY A 174 37.27 3.37 -4.34
N THR A 175 37.01 3.79 -5.57
CA THR A 175 37.99 3.75 -6.68
C THR A 175 39.17 4.70 -6.47
N SER A 176 39.07 5.67 -5.55
CA SER A 176 40.08 6.70 -5.27
C SER A 176 41.08 6.36 -4.15
N GLN A 177 41.17 5.09 -3.72
CA GLN A 177 42.01 4.62 -2.60
C GLN A 177 41.70 5.22 -1.20
N THR A 178 40.75 6.14 -1.10
CA THR A 178 40.27 6.68 0.18
C THR A 178 39.12 5.83 0.71
N ALA A 179 39.28 5.26 1.90
CA ALA A 179 38.22 4.52 2.58
C ALA A 179 37.28 5.48 3.33
N THR A 180 35.99 5.39 3.07
CA THR A 180 34.96 6.19 3.76
C THR A 180 34.28 5.35 4.83
N ARG A 181 34.20 5.86 6.06
CA ARG A 181 33.46 5.16 7.12
C ARG A 181 31.97 5.24 6.83
N VAL A 182 31.33 4.08 6.75
CA VAL A 182 29.90 3.92 6.46
C VAL A 182 29.19 3.26 7.63
N ARG A 183 27.87 3.32 7.60
CA ARG A 183 26.99 2.41 8.33
C ARG A 183 26.23 1.56 7.34
N ILE A 184 25.98 0.33 7.75
CA ILE A 184 25.25 -0.66 6.98
C ILE A 184 24.08 -1.10 7.85
N GLY A 185 22.86 -0.87 7.41
CA GLY A 185 21.65 -1.43 7.99
C GLY A 185 21.24 -2.67 7.21
N ILE A 186 20.99 -3.77 7.90
CA ILE A 186 20.45 -4.99 7.30
C ILE A 186 19.20 -5.36 8.07
N ILE A 187 18.09 -5.52 7.36
CA ILE A 187 16.82 -6.04 7.90
C ILE A 187 16.44 -7.25 7.05
N ALA A 188 16.07 -8.34 7.70
CA ALA A 188 15.60 -9.55 7.05
C ALA A 188 14.28 -9.99 7.68
N ALA A 189 13.34 -10.44 6.86
CA ALA A 189 12.08 -11.00 7.30
C ALA A 189 11.68 -12.18 6.40
N THR A 190 10.88 -13.09 6.91
CA THR A 190 10.46 -14.31 6.20
C THR A 190 8.96 -14.47 6.28
N GLN A 191 8.29 -14.62 5.12
CA GLN A 191 6.88 -14.94 5.02
C GLN A 191 6.64 -15.97 3.91
N HIS A 192 5.77 -16.96 4.15
CA HIS A 192 5.36 -17.95 3.17
C HIS A 192 6.52 -18.61 2.37
N SER A 193 7.63 -18.93 3.04
CA SER A 193 8.86 -19.49 2.42
C SER A 193 9.66 -18.55 1.53
N VAL A 194 9.33 -17.26 1.51
CA VAL A 194 10.13 -16.19 0.91
C VAL A 194 10.81 -15.41 2.02
N THR A 195 12.11 -15.21 1.87
CA THR A 195 12.91 -14.37 2.76
C THR A 195 13.42 -13.18 2.00
N VAL A 196 13.11 -11.99 2.51
CA VAL A 196 13.50 -10.72 1.94
C VAL A 196 14.54 -10.09 2.83
N VAL A 197 15.63 -9.61 2.21
CA VAL A 197 16.66 -8.83 2.88
C VAL A 197 16.67 -7.43 2.27
N VAL A 198 16.57 -6.43 3.14
CA VAL A 198 16.86 -5.02 2.84
C VAL A 198 18.25 -4.70 3.39
N PHE A 199 19.16 -4.35 2.50
CA PHE A 199 20.49 -3.84 2.80
C PHE A 199 20.52 -2.36 2.47
N ALA A 200 20.93 -1.52 3.41
CA ALA A 200 21.14 -0.09 3.18
C ALA A 200 22.53 0.30 3.65
N SER A 201 23.23 1.13 2.90
CA SER A 201 24.54 1.66 3.29
C SER A 201 24.62 3.15 3.00
N ASP A 202 25.01 3.94 3.99
CA ASP A 202 25.24 5.38 3.89
C ASP A 202 26.54 5.77 4.63
N PRO A 203 27.17 6.92 4.30
CA PRO A 203 28.21 7.53 5.10
C PRO A 203 27.80 7.64 6.57
N ALA A 204 28.72 7.31 7.47
CA ALA A 204 28.41 7.33 8.90
C ALA A 204 28.18 8.76 9.38
N ASP A 205 26.96 9.07 9.81
CA ASP A 205 26.59 10.36 10.39
C ASP A 205 26.12 10.21 11.85
N THR A 206 27.08 9.97 12.74
CA THR A 206 26.81 9.84 14.17
C THR A 206 26.48 11.16 14.86
N LYS A 207 26.54 12.29 14.12
CA LYS A 207 26.23 13.62 14.66
C LYS A 207 24.73 13.86 14.62
N ASN A 208 24.08 13.50 13.52
CA ASN A 208 22.65 13.73 13.32
C ASN A 208 21.81 12.49 13.64
N PHE A 209 22.38 11.29 13.60
CA PHE A 209 21.64 10.05 13.83
C PHE A 209 22.29 9.17 14.90
N PRO A 210 21.52 8.66 15.88
CA PRO A 210 22.05 7.83 16.98
C PRO A 210 22.85 6.60 16.49
N ASN A 211 22.47 6.07 15.33
CA ASN A 211 23.05 4.85 14.77
C ASN A 211 23.99 5.12 13.60
N GLY A 212 24.14 6.39 13.23
CA GLY A 212 24.90 6.83 12.07
C GLY A 212 24.25 6.49 10.72
N LEU A 213 23.00 6.03 10.72
CA LEU A 213 22.14 5.84 9.55
C LEU A 213 20.98 6.82 9.62
N ALA A 214 20.50 7.27 8.47
CA ALA A 214 19.37 8.18 8.37
C ALA A 214 18.03 7.49 8.71
N GLU A 215 17.83 7.16 9.99
CA GLU A 215 16.63 6.52 10.52
C GLU A 215 15.41 7.47 10.41
N GLY A 216 14.23 6.88 10.22
CA GLY A 216 12.96 7.54 9.99
C GLY A 216 12.86 8.24 8.63
N GLN A 217 13.65 7.83 7.63
CA GLN A 217 13.67 8.45 6.30
C GLN A 217 13.18 7.49 5.21
N GLU A 218 13.54 7.76 3.95
CA GLU A 218 13.11 7.05 2.76
C GLU A 218 13.36 5.53 2.79
N VAL A 219 14.39 5.05 3.51
CA VAL A 219 14.65 3.60 3.71
C VAL A 219 13.62 2.96 4.65
N ASP A 220 13.26 3.64 5.73
CA ASP A 220 12.26 3.13 6.68
C ASP A 220 10.87 3.16 6.06
N TYR A 221 10.59 4.16 5.24
CA TYR A 221 9.39 4.19 4.40
C TYR A 221 9.33 2.96 3.48
N LEU A 222 10.41 2.65 2.78
CA LEU A 222 10.50 1.48 1.90
C LEU A 222 10.22 0.18 2.66
N CYS A 223 10.81 0.02 3.85
CA CYS A 223 10.56 -1.14 4.70
C CYS A 223 9.12 -1.20 5.19
N THR A 224 8.48 -0.06 5.49
CA THR A 224 7.13 0.01 6.07
C THR A 224 6.06 -0.26 5.01
N GLU A 225 6.19 0.33 3.82
CA GLU A 225 5.22 0.20 2.71
C GLU A 225 5.50 -1.03 1.83
N PHE A 226 6.37 -1.92 2.29
CA PHE A 226 6.67 -3.16 1.59
C PHE A 226 5.44 -4.07 1.56
N VAL A 227 5.11 -4.57 0.37
CA VAL A 227 3.96 -5.47 0.16
C VAL A 227 4.47 -6.88 -0.13
N TRP A 228 4.01 -7.84 0.67
CA TRP A 228 4.28 -9.26 0.45
C TRP A 228 3.31 -9.86 -0.56
N GLY A 229 3.77 -10.90 -1.26
CA GLY A 229 2.97 -11.71 -2.18
C GLY A 229 2.36 -12.96 -1.55
#